data_AF-A0A7Y3MB68-F1
#
_entry.id   AF-A0A7Y3MB68-F1
#
_cell.length_a   1.000
_cell.length_b   1.000
_cell.length_c   1.000
_cell.angle_alpha   90.00
_cell.angle_beta   90.00
_cell.angle_gamma   90.00
#
_symmetry.space_group_name_H-M   'P 1'
#
loop_
_entity.id
_entity.type
_entity.pdbx_description
1 polymer ?
#
loop_
_entity_poly.entity_id
_entity_poly.type
_entity_poly.pdbx_seq_one_letter_code
_entity_poly.pdbx_strand_id
1 'polypeptide(L)'
;MKRKTYLLLFFFLFGMFLSPNQAQDVKLVNGGFEDKPRFGKKDEYFNIKGWYDCGALDFKWESPPDIHQGVNRDTSFWGNTQGSNQGKTYLGMVVRESESYESLSQRLAMPLRAGKCYSFSVFLSRSPSYISGVANSDKEKNFTEPTVLRVWGGEGLCDEKELLLESPPIDHSEWREYSFKIEPSRDYRHIRIEAFWKTPLLFPYNGHILVDNASDFKLIPCEENVELYVANKVERAPKKVRKMPAHKAKKKKEVVFERGKKEVKIDTIVYTKPKSEKILSLDRNKLKKGENIRIDKLYFEADTSSINVESFEVLNEVFDFLNQNEDIIIEIQGHTNNIPSDEYCDKLSTARAKAVANYLVSKGIQEERIMYKGWGKRRPMTTNRTAMGRKMNQRVEIKIISIG
;
A
#
# COMPACT_ATOMS: atom_id res chain seq x y z
N MET A 1 -47.19 -65.88 36.77
CA MET A 1 -45.90 -65.24 36.42
C MET A 1 -46.14 -63.94 35.69
N LYS A 2 -45.97 -62.77 36.33
CA LYS A 2 -45.93 -61.46 35.64
C LYS A 2 -44.70 -60.72 36.14
N ARG A 3 -43.66 -60.65 35.30
CA ARG A 3 -42.40 -59.95 35.55
C ARG A 3 -42.66 -58.44 35.50
N LYS A 4 -42.27 -57.71 36.55
CA LYS A 4 -42.16 -56.25 36.55
C LYS A 4 -40.83 -55.87 35.89
N THR A 5 -40.91 -55.17 34.77
CA THR A 5 -39.74 -54.64 34.05
C THR A 5 -39.43 -53.25 34.60
N TYR A 6 -38.28 -53.08 35.26
CA TYR A 6 -37.78 -51.77 35.66
C TYR A 6 -37.01 -51.16 34.47
N LEU A 7 -37.47 -50.01 33.99
CA LEU A 7 -36.80 -49.24 32.95
C LEU A 7 -35.79 -48.29 33.64
N LEU A 8 -34.52 -48.66 33.62
CA LEU A 8 -33.40 -47.82 34.07
C LEU A 8 -33.05 -46.82 32.95
N LEU A 9 -33.41 -45.55 33.15
CA LEU A 9 -33.01 -44.43 32.30
C LEU A 9 -31.58 -44.00 32.68
N PHE A 10 -30.60 -44.42 31.88
CA PHE A 10 -29.23 -43.89 31.95
C PHE A 10 -29.20 -42.52 31.25
N PHE A 11 -29.18 -41.44 32.03
CA PHE A 11 -28.86 -40.10 31.54
C PHE A 11 -27.35 -40.03 31.25
N PHE A 12 -26.95 -40.22 29.99
CA PHE A 12 -25.60 -39.89 29.53
C PHE A 12 -25.49 -38.38 29.40
N LEU A 13 -25.00 -37.72 30.45
CA LEU A 13 -24.64 -36.30 30.42
C LEU A 13 -23.35 -36.15 29.60
N PHE A 14 -23.49 -36.05 28.28
CA PHE A 14 -22.37 -35.73 27.39
C PHE A 14 -22.06 -34.25 27.56
N GLY A 15 -21.17 -33.94 28.51
CA GLY A 15 -20.59 -32.61 28.64
C GLY A 15 -19.78 -32.28 27.39
N MET A 16 -20.41 -31.60 26.42
CA MET A 16 -19.68 -30.83 25.42
C MET A 16 -18.93 -29.72 26.17
N PHE A 17 -17.68 -29.99 26.55
CA PHE A 17 -16.73 -28.92 26.80
C PHE A 17 -16.54 -28.18 25.47
N LEU A 18 -17.29 -27.09 25.30
CA LEU A 18 -16.95 -26.05 24.33
C LEU A 18 -15.62 -25.46 24.79
N SER A 19 -14.50 -26.00 24.29
CA SER A 19 -13.22 -25.34 24.41
C SER A 19 -13.36 -23.94 23.81
N PRO A 20 -13.09 -22.86 24.56
CA PRO A 20 -13.10 -21.53 23.97
C PRO A 20 -12.05 -21.50 22.85
N ASN A 21 -12.46 -21.02 21.67
CA ASN A 21 -11.65 -20.84 20.46
C ASN A 21 -10.18 -20.54 20.80
N GLN A 22 -9.33 -21.57 20.76
CA GLN A 22 -7.90 -21.37 20.94
C GLN A 22 -7.40 -20.69 19.68
N ALA A 23 -6.81 -19.51 19.82
CA ALA A 23 -6.18 -18.83 18.69
C ALA A 23 -5.12 -19.77 18.09
N GLN A 24 -5.16 -19.93 16.78
CA GLN A 24 -4.28 -20.79 16.00
C GLN A 24 -3.74 -20.02 14.81
N ASP A 25 -2.73 -20.56 14.15
CA ASP A 25 -2.20 -20.00 12.89
C ASP A 25 -3.33 -19.82 11.88
N VAL A 26 -3.35 -18.65 11.22
CA VAL A 26 -4.33 -18.34 10.19
C VAL A 26 -3.70 -18.61 8.82
N LYS A 27 -4.21 -19.65 8.16
CA LYS A 27 -3.73 -20.10 6.85
C LYS A 27 -4.15 -19.17 5.73
N LEU A 28 -3.21 -18.86 4.83
CA LEU A 28 -3.50 -18.21 3.55
C LEU A 28 -3.76 -19.26 2.47
N VAL A 29 -4.76 -18.99 1.63
CA VAL A 29 -4.98 -19.78 0.42
C VAL A 29 -4.08 -19.21 -0.67
N ASN A 30 -3.20 -20.04 -1.23
CA ASN A 30 -2.30 -19.64 -2.33
C ASN A 30 -1.44 -18.39 -2.04
N GLY A 31 -0.77 -18.36 -0.88
CA GLY A 31 0.18 -17.28 -0.55
C GLY A 31 1.41 -17.23 -1.48
N GLY A 32 1.68 -18.30 -2.24
CA GLY A 32 2.70 -18.31 -3.29
C GLY A 32 2.25 -17.74 -4.63
N PHE A 33 0.98 -17.37 -4.80
CA PHE A 33 0.44 -16.84 -6.06
C PHE A 33 0.70 -17.77 -7.27
N GLU A 34 0.56 -19.07 -7.04
CA GLU A 34 0.73 -20.12 -8.05
C GLU A 34 -0.53 -20.24 -8.92
N ASP A 35 -0.42 -19.87 -10.19
CA ASP A 35 -1.53 -19.89 -11.15
C ASP A 35 -0.99 -19.98 -12.60
N LYS A 36 -1.88 -20.07 -13.59
CA LYS A 36 -1.53 -19.98 -15.01
C LYS A 36 -0.99 -18.56 -15.31
N PRO A 37 0.24 -18.42 -15.82
CA PRO A 37 0.81 -17.13 -16.19
C PRO A 37 -0.09 -16.39 -17.20
N ARG A 38 -0.38 -15.13 -16.92
CA ARG A 38 -1.28 -14.31 -17.73
C ARG A 38 -1.20 -12.84 -17.34
N PHE A 39 -1.51 -11.98 -18.32
CA PHE A 39 -1.92 -10.61 -18.05
C PHE A 39 -3.25 -10.60 -17.28
N GLY A 40 -3.42 -9.61 -16.41
CA GLY A 40 -4.71 -9.34 -15.79
C GLY A 40 -5.80 -9.07 -16.84
N LYS A 41 -6.94 -9.75 -16.73
CA LYS A 41 -8.12 -9.54 -17.60
C LYS A 41 -9.39 -9.36 -16.76
N LYS A 42 -10.24 -8.42 -17.16
CA LYS A 42 -11.50 -8.02 -16.47
C LYS A 42 -12.66 -9.02 -16.59
N ASP A 43 -12.39 -10.30 -16.76
CA ASP A 43 -13.44 -11.31 -16.84
C ASP A 43 -13.55 -12.00 -15.47
N GLU A 44 -14.76 -12.05 -14.91
CA GLU A 44 -15.07 -12.52 -13.55
C GLU A 44 -14.55 -13.94 -13.26
N TYR A 45 -14.28 -14.72 -14.30
CA TYR A 45 -13.71 -16.07 -14.21
C TYR A 45 -12.18 -16.11 -14.05
N PHE A 46 -11.48 -14.97 -14.07
CA PHE A 46 -10.01 -14.91 -14.14
C PHE A 46 -9.32 -14.39 -12.88
N ASN A 47 -10.05 -14.35 -11.75
CA ASN A 47 -9.47 -14.15 -10.43
C ASN A 47 -8.26 -15.07 -10.21
N ILE A 48 -7.24 -14.53 -9.54
CA ILE A 48 -6.08 -15.33 -9.12
C ILE A 48 -6.59 -16.38 -8.15
N LYS A 49 -6.20 -17.64 -8.33
CA LYS A 49 -6.73 -18.74 -7.52
C LYS A 49 -6.63 -18.44 -6.02
N GLY A 50 -7.77 -18.36 -5.35
CA GLY A 50 -7.87 -18.08 -3.90
C GLY A 50 -7.92 -16.60 -3.52
N TRP A 51 -7.80 -15.69 -4.48
CA TRP A 51 -7.78 -14.24 -4.28
C TRP A 51 -8.86 -13.58 -5.14
N TYR A 52 -9.46 -12.53 -4.61
CA TYR A 52 -10.46 -11.72 -5.30
C TYR A 52 -9.85 -10.39 -5.69
N ASP A 53 -10.02 -9.98 -6.95
CA ASP A 53 -9.57 -8.67 -7.42
C ASP A 53 -10.46 -7.53 -6.90
N CYS A 54 -9.86 -6.64 -6.11
CA CYS A 54 -10.53 -5.46 -5.57
C CYS A 54 -10.47 -4.26 -6.51
N GLY A 55 -9.54 -4.25 -7.47
CA GLY A 55 -9.43 -3.22 -8.49
C GLY A 55 -10.71 -3.10 -9.33
N ALA A 56 -11.41 -4.22 -9.57
CA ALA A 56 -12.70 -4.20 -10.25
C ALA A 56 -13.78 -3.36 -9.52
N LEU A 57 -13.69 -3.21 -8.20
CA LEU A 57 -14.60 -2.37 -7.40
C LEU A 57 -14.12 -0.93 -7.34
N ASP A 58 -12.84 -0.75 -7.00
CA ASP A 58 -12.25 0.55 -6.69
C ASP A 58 -11.94 1.36 -7.96
N PHE A 59 -11.48 0.66 -9.00
CA PHE A 59 -11.00 1.24 -10.26
C PHE A 59 -11.51 0.43 -11.46
N LYS A 60 -12.82 0.42 -11.67
CA LYS A 60 -13.53 -0.31 -12.76
C LYS A 60 -12.89 -0.23 -14.15
N TRP A 61 -12.14 0.84 -14.43
CA TRP A 61 -11.52 1.11 -15.72
C TRP A 61 -10.07 0.60 -15.84
N GLU A 62 -9.42 0.24 -14.74
CA GLU A 62 -8.00 -0.18 -14.71
C GLU A 62 -7.82 -1.69 -14.90
N SER A 63 -6.60 -2.11 -15.23
CA SER A 63 -6.29 -3.54 -15.33
C SER A 63 -6.22 -4.18 -13.94
N PRO A 64 -6.57 -5.47 -13.82
CA PRO A 64 -6.32 -6.24 -12.61
C PRO A 64 -4.87 -6.73 -12.55
N PRO A 65 -4.42 -7.25 -11.39
CA PRO A 65 -3.07 -7.76 -11.21
C PRO A 65 -2.66 -8.86 -12.19
N ASP A 66 -1.35 -8.95 -12.45
CA ASP A 66 -0.74 -9.92 -13.36
C ASP A 66 -0.16 -11.14 -12.61
N ILE A 67 -0.18 -12.32 -13.26
CA ILE A 67 0.58 -13.50 -12.81
C ILE A 67 1.77 -13.72 -13.74
N HIS A 68 2.97 -13.53 -13.19
CA HIS A 68 4.23 -13.61 -13.91
C HIS A 68 4.93 -14.95 -13.71
N GLN A 69 5.79 -15.31 -14.66
CA GLN A 69 6.61 -16.53 -14.63
C GLN A 69 8.12 -16.23 -14.86
N GLY A 70 8.45 -15.05 -15.37
CA GLY A 70 9.47 -14.87 -16.41
C GLY A 70 10.93 -15.10 -16.00
N VAL A 71 11.63 -16.01 -16.68
CA VAL A 71 13.09 -16.23 -16.53
C VAL A 71 13.83 -15.94 -17.85
N ASN A 72 13.12 -15.94 -18.99
CA ASN A 72 13.66 -15.77 -20.35
C ASN A 72 12.66 -14.99 -21.24
N ARG A 73 13.13 -14.49 -22.39
CA ARG A 73 12.32 -13.73 -23.37
C ARG A 73 10.99 -14.41 -23.77
N ASP A 74 10.95 -15.74 -23.82
CA ASP A 74 9.74 -16.49 -24.22
C ASP A 74 8.70 -16.62 -23.10
N THR A 75 9.07 -16.34 -21.84
CA THR A 75 8.19 -16.47 -20.66
C THR A 75 8.01 -15.16 -19.89
N SER A 76 8.71 -14.10 -20.32
CA SER A 76 8.59 -12.74 -19.78
C SER A 76 7.36 -12.05 -20.33
N PHE A 77 6.46 -11.65 -19.44
CA PHE A 77 5.37 -10.72 -19.73
C PHE A 77 5.85 -9.30 -19.44
N TRP A 78 5.36 -8.30 -20.17
CA TRP A 78 5.57 -6.89 -19.81
C TRP A 78 7.05 -6.45 -19.72
N GLY A 79 7.95 -7.14 -20.42
CA GLY A 79 9.40 -6.90 -20.30
C GLY A 79 10.00 -7.29 -18.95
N ASN A 80 9.22 -7.92 -18.06
CA ASN A 80 9.65 -8.38 -16.75
C ASN A 80 10.45 -9.69 -16.89
N THR A 81 11.74 -9.62 -16.60
CA THR A 81 12.67 -10.76 -16.65
C THR A 81 12.95 -11.40 -15.29
N GLN A 82 12.23 -10.98 -14.24
CA GLN A 82 12.44 -11.47 -12.89
C GLN A 82 11.91 -12.91 -12.74
N GLY A 83 12.78 -13.88 -12.44
CA GLY A 83 12.33 -15.24 -12.14
C GLY A 83 11.61 -15.31 -10.79
N SER A 84 10.73 -16.29 -10.58
CA SER A 84 10.08 -16.48 -9.27
C SER A 84 11.10 -16.76 -8.16
N ASN A 85 10.81 -16.35 -6.93
CA ASN A 85 11.62 -16.72 -5.78
C ASN A 85 11.40 -18.19 -5.41
N GLN A 86 10.14 -18.60 -5.44
CA GLN A 86 9.68 -19.95 -5.14
C GLN A 86 8.62 -20.38 -6.17
N GLY A 87 8.45 -21.69 -6.34
CA GLY A 87 7.44 -22.22 -7.26
C GLY A 87 7.68 -21.83 -8.72
N LYS A 88 6.61 -21.57 -9.46
CA LYS A 88 6.64 -21.29 -10.91
C LYS A 88 6.20 -19.87 -11.25
N THR A 89 5.32 -19.27 -10.45
CA THR A 89 4.73 -17.96 -10.76
C THR A 89 4.65 -17.10 -9.52
N TYR A 90 4.44 -15.80 -9.73
CA TYR A 90 4.30 -14.83 -8.67
C TYR A 90 3.38 -13.68 -9.10
N LEU A 91 2.98 -12.87 -8.14
CA LEU A 91 2.08 -11.74 -8.34
C LEU A 91 2.86 -10.49 -8.75
N GLY A 92 2.39 -9.80 -9.79
CA GLY A 92 2.78 -8.43 -10.11
C GLY A 92 1.60 -7.49 -9.88
N MET A 93 1.84 -6.40 -9.14
CA MET A 93 0.86 -5.34 -8.94
C MET A 93 1.45 -3.99 -9.32
N VAL A 94 0.64 -3.11 -9.91
CA VAL A 94 1.06 -1.75 -10.28
C VAL A 94 0.33 -0.65 -9.50
N VAL A 95 1.02 0.48 -9.40
CA VAL A 95 0.51 1.78 -8.99
C VAL A 95 0.63 2.73 -10.17
N ARG A 96 -0.42 3.52 -10.42
CA ARG A 96 -0.51 4.37 -11.60
C ARG A 96 -0.54 5.84 -11.24
N GLU A 97 -0.10 6.67 -12.19
CA GLU A 97 -0.17 8.13 -12.10
C GLU A 97 -1.60 8.69 -12.01
N SER A 98 -2.61 7.87 -12.35
CA SER A 98 -4.03 8.16 -12.16
C SER A 98 -4.47 8.07 -10.69
N GLU A 99 -3.54 7.77 -9.79
CA GLU A 99 -3.78 7.43 -8.37
C GLU A 99 -4.62 6.17 -8.18
N SER A 100 -4.65 5.31 -9.20
CA SER A 100 -5.17 3.97 -9.07
C SER A 100 -4.06 3.00 -8.73
N TYR A 101 -4.45 1.89 -8.13
CA TYR A 101 -3.54 0.84 -7.72
C TYR A 101 -4.24 -0.51 -7.78
N GLU A 102 -3.44 -1.56 -7.80
CA GLU A 102 -3.91 -2.94 -7.83
C GLU A 102 -3.92 -3.53 -6.43
N SER A 103 -4.99 -4.27 -6.13
CA SER A 103 -5.22 -4.87 -4.82
C SER A 103 -6.02 -6.16 -4.92
N LEU A 104 -5.74 -7.08 -3.99
CA LEU A 104 -6.38 -8.39 -3.90
C LEU A 104 -6.90 -8.60 -2.48
N SER A 105 -8.05 -9.26 -2.36
CA SER A 105 -8.61 -9.65 -1.07
C SER A 105 -8.81 -11.16 -0.97
N GLN A 106 -8.73 -11.66 0.25
CA GLN A 106 -9.04 -13.05 0.56
C GLN A 106 -9.80 -13.14 1.87
N ARG A 107 -10.80 -14.02 1.89
CA ARG A 107 -11.43 -14.46 3.13
C ARG A 107 -10.53 -15.47 3.84
N LEU A 108 -10.25 -15.21 5.11
CA LEU A 108 -9.46 -16.09 5.95
C LEU A 108 -10.30 -17.27 6.45
N ALA A 109 -9.68 -18.44 6.55
CA ALA A 109 -10.33 -19.63 7.11
C ALA A 109 -10.68 -19.44 8.60
N MET A 110 -9.84 -18.68 9.32
CA MET A 110 -10.04 -18.27 10.71
C MET A 110 -9.77 -16.77 10.83
N PRO A 111 -10.48 -16.03 11.69
CA PRO A 111 -10.21 -14.61 11.84
C PRO A 111 -8.85 -14.37 12.50
N LEU A 112 -8.18 -13.30 12.06
CA LEU A 112 -7.18 -12.62 12.89
C LEU A 112 -7.91 -12.05 14.10
N ARG A 113 -7.43 -12.34 15.32
CA ARG A 113 -8.14 -11.98 16.56
C ARG A 113 -7.57 -10.71 17.18
N ALA A 114 -8.46 -9.91 17.74
CA ALA A 114 -8.11 -8.72 18.50
C ALA A 114 -7.17 -9.06 19.68
N GLY A 115 -6.13 -8.25 19.88
CA GLY A 115 -5.18 -8.41 21.00
C GLY A 115 -4.32 -9.67 20.94
N LYS A 116 -4.18 -10.26 19.74
CA LYS A 116 -3.24 -11.36 19.46
C LYS A 116 -2.18 -10.87 18.49
N CYS A 117 -0.96 -11.36 18.64
CA CYS A 117 0.14 -11.01 17.76
C CYS A 117 0.41 -12.12 16.77
N TYR A 118 0.64 -11.73 15.52
CA TYR A 118 0.97 -12.67 14.45
C TYR A 118 2.25 -12.25 13.74
N SER A 119 3.04 -13.23 13.34
CA SER A 119 4.11 -13.04 12.37
C SER A 119 3.62 -13.34 10.96
N PHE A 120 4.04 -12.52 10.01
CA PHE A 120 3.76 -12.66 8.59
C PHE A 120 5.03 -12.35 7.80
N SER A 121 5.44 -13.22 6.89
CA SER A 121 6.55 -12.95 5.99
C SER A 121 6.14 -13.01 4.53
N VAL A 122 6.82 -12.25 3.67
CA VAL A 122 6.55 -12.19 2.24
C VAL A 122 7.82 -11.83 1.49
N PHE A 123 8.01 -12.39 0.29
CA PHE A 123 9.11 -12.00 -0.57
C PHE A 123 8.67 -10.86 -1.48
N LEU A 124 9.48 -9.80 -1.52
CA LEU A 124 9.25 -8.63 -2.35
C LEU A 124 10.45 -8.39 -3.27
N SER A 125 10.16 -7.87 -4.46
CA SER A 125 11.13 -7.55 -5.50
C SER A 125 10.54 -6.50 -6.46
N ARG A 126 11.40 -5.92 -7.29
CA ARG A 126 11.04 -5.04 -8.40
C ARG A 126 11.83 -5.43 -9.65
N SER A 127 11.19 -5.42 -10.81
CA SER A 127 11.89 -5.57 -12.08
C SER A 127 12.51 -4.25 -12.54
N PRO A 128 13.69 -4.25 -13.20
CA PRO A 128 14.21 -3.05 -13.86
C PRO A 128 13.30 -2.51 -14.98
N SER A 129 12.44 -3.37 -15.52
CA SER A 129 11.46 -3.03 -16.54
C SER A 129 10.13 -3.71 -16.23
N TYR A 130 9.06 -2.93 -16.14
CA TYR A 130 7.69 -3.44 -16.03
C TYR A 130 6.81 -2.55 -16.89
N ILE A 131 6.60 -2.97 -18.13
CA ILE A 131 5.80 -2.24 -19.10
C ILE A 131 4.36 -2.68 -18.90
N SER A 132 3.42 -1.80 -18.61
CA SER A 132 2.00 -2.17 -18.51
C SER A 132 1.11 -1.20 -19.25
N GLY A 133 -0.08 -1.66 -19.62
CA GLY A 133 -1.12 -0.85 -20.23
C GLY A 133 -1.70 0.16 -19.23
N VAL A 134 -2.06 1.35 -19.72
CA VAL A 134 -2.76 2.37 -18.93
C VAL A 134 -4.19 2.45 -19.43
N ALA A 135 -5.18 2.50 -18.54
CA ALA A 135 -6.57 2.61 -18.93
C ALA A 135 -6.81 3.82 -19.85
N ASN A 136 -7.69 3.64 -20.85
CA ASN A 136 -8.09 4.67 -21.81
C ASN A 136 -6.93 5.26 -22.63
N SER A 137 -5.87 4.46 -22.85
CA SER A 137 -4.70 4.83 -23.66
C SER A 137 -4.20 3.62 -24.43
N ASP A 138 -3.95 3.77 -25.73
CA ASP A 138 -3.27 2.74 -26.54
C ASP A 138 -1.75 2.68 -26.29
N LYS A 139 -1.26 3.47 -25.31
CA LYS A 139 0.15 3.55 -24.95
C LYS A 139 0.43 2.73 -23.71
N GLU A 140 1.47 1.92 -23.79
CA GLU A 140 2.10 1.27 -22.65
C GLU A 140 3.05 2.25 -21.94
N LYS A 141 3.18 2.11 -20.63
CA LYS A 141 4.14 2.87 -19.81
C LYS A 141 5.05 1.92 -19.04
N ASN A 142 6.27 2.38 -18.78
CA ASN A 142 7.18 1.67 -17.90
C ASN A 142 6.92 2.11 -16.45
N PHE A 143 6.68 1.14 -15.59
CA PHE A 143 6.43 1.29 -14.17
C PHE A 143 7.73 0.96 -13.44
N THR A 144 8.51 1.96 -13.04
CA THR A 144 9.83 1.74 -12.43
C THR A 144 9.96 2.30 -11.03
N GLU A 145 8.97 3.07 -10.56
CA GLU A 145 9.05 3.75 -9.27
C GLU A 145 8.92 2.79 -8.07
N PRO A 146 9.64 3.03 -6.94
CA PRO A 146 9.65 2.14 -5.78
C PRO A 146 8.34 2.07 -5.01
N THR A 147 7.62 0.95 -5.10
CA THR A 147 6.27 0.76 -4.55
C THR A 147 6.30 0.09 -3.17
N VAL A 148 5.26 0.31 -2.38
CA VAL A 148 5.05 -0.24 -1.04
C VAL A 148 3.97 -1.31 -1.07
N LEU A 149 4.15 -2.39 -0.31
CA LEU A 149 3.10 -3.36 0.00
C LEU A 149 2.35 -2.90 1.25
N ARG A 150 1.02 -2.86 1.19
CA ARG A 150 0.17 -2.74 2.37
C ARG A 150 -0.67 -4.00 2.56
N VAL A 151 -0.94 -4.35 3.81
CA VAL A 151 -1.95 -5.36 4.16
C VAL A 151 -2.93 -4.77 5.14
N TRP A 152 -4.21 -4.84 4.78
CA TRP A 152 -5.34 -4.38 5.56
C TRP A 152 -6.11 -5.55 6.17
N GLY A 153 -6.63 -5.35 7.37
CA GLY A 153 -7.67 -6.18 7.97
C GLY A 153 -9.05 -5.65 7.60
N GLY A 154 -9.96 -6.56 7.23
CA GLY A 154 -11.32 -6.23 6.80
C GLY A 154 -12.38 -7.13 7.43
N GLU A 155 -13.60 -6.61 7.55
CA GLU A 155 -14.77 -7.38 7.97
C GLU A 155 -15.45 -8.04 6.76
N GLY A 156 -15.40 -7.38 5.60
CA GLY A 156 -15.90 -7.86 4.31
C GLY A 156 -14.81 -7.99 3.24
N LEU A 157 -15.23 -8.42 2.05
CA LEU A 157 -14.37 -8.50 0.87
C LEU A 157 -13.93 -7.09 0.45
N CYS A 158 -12.64 -6.90 0.17
CA CYS A 158 -12.03 -5.63 -0.23
C CYS A 158 -12.11 -4.47 0.77
N ASP A 159 -12.53 -4.75 2.01
CA ASP A 159 -12.68 -3.76 3.07
C ASP A 159 -11.33 -3.35 3.68
N GLU A 160 -11.18 -2.07 4.01
CA GLU A 160 -9.95 -1.45 4.54
C GLU A 160 -10.23 -0.87 5.95
N LYS A 161 -10.38 -1.74 6.96
CA LYS A 161 -10.72 -1.28 8.32
C LYS A 161 -9.52 -0.88 9.16
N GLU A 162 -8.44 -1.63 9.05
CA GLU A 162 -7.19 -1.36 9.78
C GLU A 162 -5.99 -1.73 8.92
N LEU A 163 -5.04 -0.81 8.82
CA LEU A 163 -3.76 -1.08 8.19
C LEU A 163 -2.92 -1.93 9.14
N LEU A 164 -2.79 -3.23 8.83
CA LEU A 164 -2.07 -4.18 9.68
C LEU A 164 -0.56 -4.10 9.47
N LEU A 165 -0.11 -3.85 8.24
CA LEU A 165 1.30 -3.64 7.92
C LEU A 165 1.50 -2.78 6.67
N GLU A 166 2.67 -2.15 6.61
CA GLU A 166 3.18 -1.42 5.46
C GLU A 166 4.68 -1.73 5.29
N SER A 167 5.11 -2.12 4.10
CA SER A 167 6.53 -2.32 3.80
C SER A 167 7.27 -0.98 3.61
N PRO A 168 8.60 -0.95 3.69
CA PRO A 168 9.35 0.15 3.07
C PRO A 168 9.15 0.15 1.54
N PRO A 169 9.43 1.27 0.86
CA PRO A 169 9.46 1.29 -0.61
C PRO A 169 10.44 0.26 -1.16
N ILE A 170 10.00 -0.54 -2.12
CA ILE A 170 10.79 -1.62 -2.72
C ILE A 170 11.53 -1.06 -3.93
N ASP A 171 12.81 -0.76 -3.76
CA ASP A 171 13.68 -0.17 -4.78
C ASP A 171 14.68 -1.18 -5.40
N HIS A 172 14.72 -2.41 -4.89
CA HIS A 172 15.69 -3.46 -5.26
C HIS A 172 15.09 -4.56 -6.15
N SER A 173 15.95 -5.23 -6.93
CA SER A 173 15.52 -6.28 -7.87
C SER A 173 15.68 -7.71 -7.38
N GLU A 174 16.62 -7.95 -6.48
CA GLU A 174 16.73 -9.23 -5.78
C GLU A 174 15.50 -9.50 -4.91
N TRP A 175 15.05 -10.76 -4.86
CA TRP A 175 14.03 -11.19 -3.92
C TRP A 175 14.57 -11.13 -2.49
N ARG A 176 13.93 -10.32 -1.65
CA ARG A 176 14.22 -10.23 -0.21
C ARG A 176 12.98 -10.62 0.58
N GLU A 177 13.19 -11.35 1.66
CA GLU A 177 12.09 -11.71 2.58
C GLU A 177 11.89 -10.58 3.57
N TYR A 178 10.65 -10.15 3.72
CA TYR A 178 10.20 -9.16 4.69
C TYR A 178 9.33 -9.84 5.72
N SER A 179 9.70 -9.76 6.99
CA SER A 179 8.92 -10.30 8.11
C SER A 179 8.34 -9.17 8.94
N PHE A 180 7.06 -9.29 9.28
CA PHE A 180 6.26 -8.30 10.01
C PHE A 180 5.64 -8.94 11.24
N LYS A 181 5.54 -8.15 12.31
CA LYS A 181 4.61 -8.39 13.42
C LYS A 181 3.35 -7.56 13.20
N ILE A 182 2.20 -8.21 13.34
CA ILE A 182 0.91 -7.53 13.30
C ILE A 182 0.14 -7.82 14.60
N GLU A 183 -0.61 -6.83 15.06
CA GLU A 183 -1.47 -6.91 16.23
C GLU A 183 -2.82 -6.24 15.89
N PRO A 184 -3.81 -7.03 15.43
CA PRO A 184 -5.12 -6.50 15.07
C PRO A 184 -5.81 -5.85 16.28
N SER A 185 -6.38 -4.66 16.08
CA SER A 185 -7.23 -4.00 17.08
C SER A 185 -8.61 -4.64 17.20
N ARG A 186 -9.05 -5.36 16.16
CA ARG A 186 -10.35 -6.05 16.05
C ARG A 186 -10.22 -7.41 15.40
N ASP A 187 -11.30 -8.19 15.45
CA ASP A 187 -11.38 -9.46 14.75
C ASP A 187 -11.60 -9.23 13.24
N TYR A 188 -10.66 -9.66 12.40
CA TYR A 188 -10.76 -9.55 10.94
C TYR A 188 -10.88 -10.91 10.28
N ARG A 189 -11.87 -11.04 9.39
CA ARG A 189 -12.12 -12.28 8.61
C ARG A 189 -11.62 -12.19 7.18
N HIS A 190 -11.20 -11.01 6.76
CA HIS A 190 -10.64 -10.77 5.44
C HIS A 190 -9.32 -10.05 5.59
N ILE A 191 -8.45 -10.30 4.61
CA ILE A 191 -7.30 -9.44 4.36
C ILE A 191 -7.42 -8.84 2.98
N ARG A 192 -6.77 -7.70 2.80
CA ARG A 192 -6.53 -7.08 1.50
C ARG A 192 -5.05 -6.75 1.40
N ILE A 193 -4.41 -7.21 0.33
CA ILE A 193 -3.05 -6.81 -0.03
C ILE A 193 -3.13 -5.81 -1.18
N GLU A 194 -2.31 -4.77 -1.15
CA GLU A 194 -2.31 -3.76 -2.20
C GLU A 194 -0.92 -3.21 -2.47
N ALA A 195 -0.71 -2.81 -3.71
CA ALA A 195 0.40 -1.96 -4.09
C ALA A 195 0.04 -0.50 -3.76
N PHE A 196 0.95 0.22 -3.11
CA PHE A 196 0.73 1.61 -2.73
C PHE A 196 2.02 2.42 -2.90
N TRP A 197 1.94 3.75 -2.88
CA TRP A 197 3.11 4.62 -2.92
C TRP A 197 3.11 5.57 -1.73
N LYS A 198 4.28 5.92 -1.19
CA LYS A 198 4.32 6.90 -0.10
C LYS A 198 3.98 8.30 -0.64
N THR A 199 2.94 8.91 -0.09
CA THR A 199 2.55 10.29 -0.37
C THR A 199 3.40 11.26 0.47
N PRO A 200 3.71 12.46 -0.03
CA PRO A 200 3.13 13.11 -1.21
C PRO A 200 3.90 12.84 -2.51
N LEU A 201 3.17 12.79 -3.64
CA LEU A 201 3.76 12.76 -4.97
C LEU A 201 3.64 14.15 -5.62
N LEU A 202 4.78 14.71 -6.03
CA LEU A 202 4.82 15.96 -6.80
C LEU A 202 4.77 15.72 -8.32
N PHE A 203 4.90 14.45 -8.75
CA PHE A 203 5.01 14.01 -10.14
C PHE A 203 4.16 12.75 -10.38
N PRO A 204 3.75 12.50 -11.63
CA PRO A 204 3.14 11.23 -12.00
C PRO A 204 4.03 10.06 -11.62
N TYR A 205 3.45 9.12 -10.88
CA TYR A 205 4.17 8.01 -10.30
C TYR A 205 3.63 6.72 -10.91
N ASN A 206 4.49 5.99 -11.61
CA ASN A 206 4.18 4.68 -12.17
C ASN A 206 5.13 3.68 -11.52
N GLY A 207 4.64 2.98 -10.51
CA GLY A 207 5.39 2.02 -9.73
C GLY A 207 4.84 0.62 -9.87
N HIS A 208 5.64 -0.38 -9.52
CA HIS A 208 5.15 -1.75 -9.38
C HIS A 208 5.85 -2.45 -8.23
N ILE A 209 5.24 -3.55 -7.81
CA ILE A 209 5.79 -4.47 -6.82
C ILE A 209 5.56 -5.91 -7.27
N LEU A 210 6.57 -6.74 -7.09
CA LEU A 210 6.50 -8.18 -7.28
C LEU A 210 6.41 -8.85 -5.92
N VAL A 211 5.45 -9.76 -5.77
CA VAL A 211 5.10 -10.41 -4.50
C VAL A 211 5.10 -11.92 -4.70
N ASP A 212 5.85 -12.63 -3.85
CA ASP A 212 5.96 -14.09 -3.88
C ASP A 212 5.99 -14.64 -2.45
N ASN A 213 5.56 -15.90 -2.28
CA ASN A 213 5.70 -16.70 -1.08
C ASN A 213 5.29 -15.97 0.23
N ALA A 214 4.10 -15.38 0.24
CA ALA A 214 3.47 -14.85 1.43
C ALA A 214 3.14 -16.01 2.40
N SER A 215 3.60 -15.89 3.64
CA SER A 215 3.42 -16.89 4.68
C SER A 215 2.00 -16.87 5.23
N ASP A 216 1.62 -17.96 5.91
CA ASP A 216 0.50 -17.92 6.85
C ASP A 216 0.76 -16.90 7.96
N PHE A 217 -0.29 -16.37 8.59
CA PHE A 217 -0.14 -15.59 9.81
C PHE A 217 0.04 -16.54 10.98
N LYS A 218 1.27 -16.61 11.51
CA LYS A 218 1.59 -17.51 12.62
C LYS A 218 1.42 -16.79 13.94
N LEU A 219 0.72 -17.42 14.88
CA LEU A 219 0.52 -16.83 16.20
C LEU A 219 1.85 -16.78 16.94
N ILE A 220 2.19 -15.62 17.50
CA ILE A 220 3.41 -15.39 18.28
C ILE A 220 3.07 -14.70 19.61
N PRO A 221 3.90 -14.84 20.66
CA PRO A 221 3.80 -14.02 21.86
C PRO A 221 3.89 -12.53 21.54
N CYS A 222 3.07 -11.71 22.20
CA CYS A 222 3.08 -10.27 21.96
C CYS A 222 4.31 -9.57 22.55
N GLU A 223 5.01 -10.18 23.51
CA GLU A 223 6.28 -9.66 24.00
C GLU A 223 7.46 -9.93 23.04
N GLU A 224 7.26 -10.75 22.00
CA GLU A 224 8.31 -11.04 21.02
C GLU A 224 8.55 -9.83 20.10
N ASN A 225 9.79 -9.39 20.02
CA ASN A 225 10.20 -8.32 19.11
C ASN A 225 10.46 -8.91 17.72
N VAL A 226 9.45 -8.82 16.86
CA VAL A 226 9.61 -9.04 15.41
C VAL A 226 9.40 -7.67 14.76
N GLU A 227 10.48 -6.89 14.68
CA GLU A 227 10.51 -5.68 13.84
C GLU A 227 10.52 -6.08 12.37
N LEU A 228 10.28 -5.12 11.46
CA LEU A 228 10.44 -5.34 10.03
C LEU A 228 11.85 -5.91 9.78
N TYR A 229 11.94 -7.21 9.53
CA TYR A 229 13.20 -7.87 9.27
C TYR A 229 13.32 -8.16 7.79
N VAL A 230 14.37 -7.61 7.16
CA VAL A 230 14.70 -7.87 5.76
C VAL A 230 15.83 -8.90 5.72
N ALA A 231 15.49 -10.14 5.40
CA ALA A 231 16.50 -11.18 5.24
C ALA A 231 17.14 -11.06 3.86
N ASN A 232 18.45 -10.82 3.81
CA ASN A 232 19.21 -11.00 2.59
C ASN A 232 19.29 -12.50 2.26
N LYS A 233 18.93 -12.86 1.03
CA LYS A 233 18.89 -14.26 0.60
C LYS A 233 20.27 -14.89 0.72
N VAL A 234 20.36 -16.00 1.46
CA VAL A 234 21.46 -16.96 1.33
C VAL A 234 21.38 -17.55 -0.09
N GLU A 235 22.44 -17.40 -0.88
CA GLU A 235 22.56 -18.00 -2.21
C GLU A 235 22.20 -19.49 -2.16
N ARG A 236 21.05 -19.86 -2.74
CA ARG A 236 20.72 -21.28 -2.91
C ARG A 236 21.62 -21.82 -4.00
N ALA A 237 22.52 -22.73 -3.63
CA ALA A 237 23.39 -23.44 -4.57
C ALA A 237 22.55 -23.99 -5.74
N PRO A 238 23.02 -23.86 -6.99
CA PRO A 238 22.25 -24.28 -8.15
C PRO A 238 21.93 -25.77 -8.07
N LYS A 239 20.65 -26.12 -8.21
CA LYS A 239 20.23 -27.51 -8.42
C LYS A 239 20.90 -28.00 -9.70
N LYS A 240 21.84 -28.95 -9.57
CA LYS A 240 22.46 -29.64 -10.70
C LYS A 240 21.36 -30.25 -11.57
N VAL A 241 21.11 -29.65 -12.74
CA VAL A 241 20.34 -30.29 -13.80
C VAL A 241 21.16 -31.51 -14.25
N ARG A 242 20.66 -32.71 -13.94
CA ARG A 242 21.20 -33.94 -14.53
C ARG A 242 20.95 -33.88 -16.03
N LYS A 243 22.00 -33.70 -16.83
CA LYS A 243 22.03 -34.19 -18.22
C LYS A 243 23.01 -35.35 -18.28
N MET A 244 22.51 -36.52 -18.65
CA MET A 244 23.29 -37.67 -19.12
C MET A 244 22.64 -38.16 -20.41
N PRO A 245 23.37 -38.87 -21.30
CA PRO A 245 24.82 -38.91 -21.55
C PRO A 245 25.15 -38.90 -23.06
N ALA A 246 26.45 -38.85 -23.42
CA ALA A 246 27.09 -39.81 -24.34
C ALA A 246 28.53 -39.37 -24.68
N HIS A 247 29.50 -40.20 -24.32
CA HIS A 247 30.87 -40.24 -24.82
C HIS A 247 31.70 -38.94 -24.82
N LYS A 248 32.27 -38.58 -23.65
CA LYS A 248 33.63 -37.99 -23.48
C LYS A 248 33.82 -37.51 -22.03
N ALA A 249 33.87 -38.45 -21.09
CA ALA A 249 34.38 -38.14 -19.75
C ALA A 249 35.92 -38.10 -19.81
N LYS A 250 36.51 -36.91 -19.95
CA LYS A 250 37.92 -36.71 -19.60
C LYS A 250 37.99 -36.30 -18.12
N LYS A 251 38.70 -37.09 -17.30
CA LYS A 251 38.98 -36.83 -15.88
C LYS A 251 39.58 -35.41 -15.72
N LYS A 252 38.91 -34.54 -14.96
CA LYS A 252 39.48 -33.27 -14.48
C LYS A 252 39.79 -33.41 -12.99
N LYS A 253 40.99 -32.93 -12.62
CA LYS A 253 41.58 -32.97 -11.27
C LYS A 253 40.66 -32.33 -10.22
N GLU A 254 40.61 -32.95 -9.05
CA GLU A 254 40.06 -32.37 -7.83
C GLU A 254 40.83 -31.10 -7.45
N VAL A 255 40.12 -29.98 -7.35
CA VAL A 255 40.61 -28.78 -6.67
C VAL A 255 39.80 -28.67 -5.40
N VAL A 256 40.47 -28.89 -4.27
CA VAL A 256 39.94 -28.65 -2.93
C VAL A 256 39.84 -27.13 -2.76
N PHE A 257 38.63 -26.61 -2.62
CA PHE A 257 38.40 -25.22 -2.20
C PHE A 257 38.00 -25.22 -0.72
N GLU A 258 38.86 -24.65 0.11
CA GLU A 258 38.58 -24.39 1.52
C GLU A 258 37.47 -23.34 1.67
N ARG A 259 36.54 -23.62 2.60
CA ARG A 259 35.44 -22.70 2.96
C ARG A 259 35.97 -21.57 3.83
N GLY A 260 36.23 -20.42 3.21
CA GLY A 260 36.27 -19.15 3.94
C GLY A 260 34.86 -18.76 4.35
N LYS A 261 34.57 -18.77 5.67
CA LYS A 261 33.40 -18.07 6.23
C LYS A 261 33.63 -16.57 6.03
N LYS A 262 33.02 -15.97 5.01
CA LYS A 262 32.85 -14.51 4.98
C LYS A 262 31.59 -14.18 5.76
N GLU A 263 31.78 -13.54 6.92
CA GLU A 263 30.71 -12.86 7.65
C GLU A 263 30.15 -11.77 6.74
N VAL A 264 28.88 -11.95 6.35
CA VAL A 264 28.12 -10.94 5.60
C VAL A 264 27.63 -9.93 6.62
N LYS A 265 28.02 -8.66 6.45
CA LYS A 265 27.47 -7.55 7.23
C LYS A 265 25.97 -7.44 6.93
N ILE A 266 25.16 -7.54 7.98
CA ILE A 266 23.70 -7.45 7.94
C ILE A 266 23.34 -5.99 8.12
N ASP A 267 22.77 -5.37 7.08
CA ASP A 267 22.11 -4.08 7.21
C ASP A 267 20.70 -4.33 7.76
N THR A 268 20.59 -4.44 9.08
CA THR A 268 19.28 -4.44 9.75
C THR A 268 18.67 -3.05 9.56
N ILE A 269 17.76 -2.90 8.59
CA ILE A 269 16.92 -1.71 8.51
C ILE A 269 15.87 -1.85 9.62
N VAL A 270 16.17 -1.28 10.80
CA VAL A 270 15.19 -1.11 11.87
C VAL A 270 14.15 -0.11 11.39
N TYR A 271 13.02 -0.60 10.89
CA TYR A 271 11.87 0.26 10.63
C TYR A 271 11.15 0.50 11.96
N THR A 272 11.49 1.62 12.58
CA THR A 272 10.61 2.24 13.57
C THR A 272 9.39 2.77 12.83
N LYS A 273 8.18 2.47 13.32
CA LYS A 273 6.95 3.14 12.86
C LYS A 273 7.26 4.64 12.77
N PRO A 274 7.16 5.28 11.59
CA PRO A 274 7.57 6.66 11.44
C PRO A 274 6.75 7.48 12.43
N LYS A 275 7.46 8.14 13.34
CA LYS A 275 6.92 9.28 14.07
C LYS A 275 6.51 10.26 12.97
N SER A 276 5.21 10.57 12.86
CA SER A 276 4.61 11.37 11.78
C SER A 276 5.58 12.44 11.29
N GLU A 277 6.23 12.17 10.17
CA GLU A 277 7.19 13.09 9.57
C GLU A 277 6.35 14.26 9.08
N LYS A 278 6.71 15.50 9.46
CA LYS A 278 5.91 16.68 9.09
C LYS A 278 5.66 16.68 7.57
N ILE A 279 4.41 16.47 7.18
CA ILE A 279 3.89 16.44 5.82
C ILE A 279 4.14 17.78 5.12
N LEU A 280 4.02 18.87 5.88
CA LEU A 280 4.32 20.22 5.43
C LEU A 280 5.69 20.64 6.00
N SER A 281 6.67 20.82 5.12
CA SER A 281 8.03 21.27 5.49
C SER A 281 8.08 22.79 5.79
N LEU A 282 7.17 23.27 6.64
CA LEU A 282 7.12 24.65 7.08
C LEU A 282 8.29 24.97 8.02
N ASP A 283 9.29 25.67 7.49
CA ASP A 283 10.44 26.19 8.22
C ASP A 283 10.38 27.72 8.21
N ARG A 284 10.12 28.33 9.38
CA ARG A 284 10.01 29.79 9.54
C ARG A 284 11.19 30.52 8.91
N ASN A 285 12.42 29.98 9.05
CA ASN A 285 13.64 30.65 8.59
C ASN A 285 13.74 30.74 7.06
N LYS A 286 12.97 29.93 6.34
CA LYS A 286 12.95 29.92 4.88
C LYS A 286 11.80 30.75 4.30
N LEU A 287 10.79 31.09 5.10
CA LEU A 287 9.60 31.78 4.65
C LEU A 287 9.81 33.27 4.43
N LYS A 288 9.18 33.79 3.39
CA LYS A 288 9.17 35.23 3.09
C LYS A 288 7.76 35.75 2.87
N LYS A 289 7.55 37.02 3.18
CA LYS A 289 6.31 37.73 2.84
C LYS A 289 6.03 37.61 1.34
N GLY A 290 4.80 37.21 1.00
CA GLY A 290 4.33 37.02 -0.36
C GLY A 290 4.53 35.62 -0.94
N GLU A 291 5.22 34.73 -0.22
CA GLU A 291 5.43 33.35 -0.63
C GLU A 291 4.13 32.54 -0.60
N ASN A 292 3.93 31.71 -1.62
CA ASN A 292 2.81 30.77 -1.71
C ASN A 292 3.32 29.36 -1.41
N ILE A 293 2.72 28.73 -0.42
CA ILE A 293 3.03 27.38 0.03
C ILE A 293 1.84 26.50 -0.33
N ARG A 294 2.07 25.44 -1.09
CA ARG A 294 1.00 24.50 -1.43
C ARG A 294 0.66 23.62 -0.22
N ILE A 295 -0.62 23.44 0.08
CA ILE A 295 -1.06 22.44 1.06
C ILE A 295 -1.25 21.11 0.32
N ASP A 296 -0.19 20.31 0.31
CA ASP A 296 -0.29 18.94 -0.18
C ASP A 296 -1.09 18.07 0.79
N LYS A 297 -1.74 17.00 0.29
CA LYS A 297 -2.62 16.11 1.09
C LYS A 297 -3.90 16.76 1.67
N LEU A 298 -4.32 17.90 1.13
CA LEU A 298 -5.63 18.47 1.40
C LEU A 298 -6.64 18.05 0.32
N TYR A 299 -7.67 17.31 0.74
CA TYR A 299 -8.68 16.68 -0.07
C TYR A 299 -10.08 17.12 0.38
N PHE A 300 -11.01 17.08 -0.56
CA PHE A 300 -12.41 17.39 -0.34
C PHE A 300 -13.27 16.31 -0.99
N GLU A 301 -14.44 16.06 -0.41
CA GLU A 301 -15.44 15.20 -1.03
C GLU A 301 -15.82 15.75 -2.41
N ALA A 302 -16.11 14.86 -3.36
CA ALA A 302 -16.33 15.20 -4.75
C ALA A 302 -17.35 16.35 -4.92
N ASP A 303 -16.96 17.40 -5.65
CA ASP A 303 -17.78 18.60 -5.88
C ASP A 303 -18.26 19.35 -4.63
N THR A 304 -17.64 19.12 -3.47
CA THR A 304 -17.98 19.83 -2.23
C THR A 304 -16.80 20.62 -1.63
N SER A 305 -17.09 21.35 -0.55
CA SER A 305 -16.11 21.95 0.36
C SER A 305 -15.95 21.19 1.68
N SER A 306 -16.49 19.97 1.79
CA SER A 306 -16.31 19.11 2.96
C SER A 306 -14.90 18.52 2.93
N ILE A 307 -14.13 18.77 4.00
CA ILE A 307 -12.74 18.30 4.12
C ILE A 307 -12.73 16.81 4.47
N ASN A 308 -11.95 16.02 3.76
CA ASN A 308 -11.82 14.59 4.05
C ASN A 308 -11.02 14.37 5.35
N VAL A 309 -11.32 13.26 6.04
CA VAL A 309 -10.69 12.93 7.33
C VAL A 309 -9.16 12.85 7.22
N GLU A 310 -8.65 12.32 6.11
CA GLU A 310 -7.21 12.19 5.83
C GLU A 310 -6.48 13.54 5.78
N SER A 311 -7.20 14.64 5.49
CA SER A 311 -6.60 15.96 5.38
C SER A 311 -6.40 16.66 6.73
N PHE A 312 -6.99 16.15 7.80
CA PHE A 312 -6.82 16.75 9.11
C PHE A 312 -5.39 16.65 9.63
N GLU A 313 -4.61 15.65 9.20
CA GLU A 313 -3.19 15.55 9.61
C GLU A 313 -2.39 16.76 9.11
N VAL A 314 -2.44 17.06 7.81
CA VAL A 314 -1.71 18.22 7.26
C VAL A 314 -2.26 19.56 7.77
N LEU A 315 -3.57 19.66 8.01
CA LEU A 315 -4.16 20.87 8.56
C LEU A 315 -3.77 21.08 10.03
N ASN A 316 -3.58 20.00 10.81
CA ASN A 316 -3.04 20.10 12.16
C ASN A 316 -1.60 20.61 12.15
N GLU A 317 -0.79 20.22 11.17
CA GLU A 317 0.58 20.76 11.04
C GLU A 317 0.60 22.25 10.71
N VAL A 318 -0.30 22.70 9.83
CA VAL A 318 -0.49 24.14 9.56
C VAL A 318 -0.90 24.87 10.85
N PHE A 319 -1.84 24.30 11.60
CA PHE A 319 -2.25 24.83 12.90
C PHE A 319 -1.07 24.94 13.87
N ASP A 320 -0.31 23.85 14.08
CA ASP A 320 0.83 23.83 15.00
C ASP A 320 1.88 24.87 14.62
N PHE A 321 2.14 25.03 13.32
CA PHE A 321 3.04 26.06 12.82
C PHE A 321 2.54 27.48 13.13
N LEU A 322 1.28 27.79 12.84
CA LEU A 322 0.72 29.12 13.10
C LEU A 322 0.60 29.42 14.60
N ASN A 323 0.37 28.40 15.41
CA ASN A 323 0.31 28.49 16.86
C ASN A 323 1.70 28.78 17.46
N GLN A 324 2.77 28.20 16.89
CA GLN A 324 4.15 28.48 17.31
C GLN A 324 4.69 29.84 16.80
N ASN A 325 4.01 30.46 15.82
CA ASN A 325 4.47 31.67 15.15
C ASN A 325 3.36 32.72 15.12
N GLU A 326 3.06 33.32 16.27
CA GLU A 326 1.89 34.19 16.48
C GLU A 326 1.88 35.46 15.61
N ASP A 327 3.04 35.88 15.11
CA ASP A 327 3.22 37.07 14.28
C ASP A 327 2.91 36.84 12.79
N ILE A 328 2.70 35.59 12.37
CA ILE A 328 2.43 35.25 10.97
C ILE A 328 0.94 35.44 10.65
N ILE A 329 0.67 36.13 9.55
CA ILE A 329 -0.68 36.30 8.96
C ILE A 329 -0.68 35.64 7.58
N ILE A 330 -1.72 34.86 7.28
CA ILE A 330 -1.82 34.08 6.05
C ILE A 330 -3.11 34.35 5.26
N GLU A 331 -3.08 34.08 3.96
CA GLU A 331 -4.26 33.99 3.10
C GLU A 331 -4.38 32.59 2.50
N ILE A 332 -5.48 31.89 2.77
CA ILE A 332 -5.81 30.62 2.16
C ILE A 332 -6.38 30.85 0.76
N GLN A 333 -5.74 30.31 -0.26
CA GLN A 333 -6.08 30.51 -1.67
C GLN A 333 -6.63 29.23 -2.28
N GLY A 334 -7.90 29.25 -2.71
CA GLY A 334 -8.53 28.12 -3.39
C GLY A 334 -8.43 28.22 -4.90
N HIS A 335 -8.16 27.09 -5.57
CA HIS A 335 -8.05 26.99 -7.03
C HIS A 335 -8.81 25.78 -7.57
N THR A 336 -9.30 25.90 -8.80
CA THR A 336 -10.02 24.84 -9.52
C THR A 336 -9.38 24.55 -10.89
N ASN A 337 -9.80 23.46 -11.53
CA ASN A 337 -9.51 23.24 -12.96
C ASN A 337 -10.42 24.11 -13.86
N ASN A 338 -10.32 23.91 -15.17
CA ASN A 338 -11.08 24.67 -16.16
C ASN A 338 -12.35 23.97 -16.70
N ILE A 339 -12.81 22.87 -16.09
CA ILE A 339 -13.94 22.09 -16.63
C ILE A 339 -15.28 22.80 -16.35
N PRO A 340 -15.61 23.19 -15.11
CA PRO A 340 -16.89 23.84 -14.84
C PRO A 340 -16.94 25.31 -15.31
N SER A 341 -18.13 25.91 -15.20
CA SER A 341 -18.34 27.33 -15.45
C SER A 341 -17.54 28.20 -14.47
N ASP A 342 -17.17 29.40 -14.90
CA ASP A 342 -16.39 30.35 -14.11
C ASP A 342 -17.05 30.66 -12.76
N GLU A 343 -18.37 30.89 -12.77
CA GLU A 343 -19.16 31.15 -11.56
C GLU A 343 -19.11 29.97 -10.58
N TYR A 344 -19.22 28.74 -11.08
CA TYR A 344 -19.13 27.55 -10.23
C TYR A 344 -17.73 27.39 -9.65
N CYS A 345 -16.69 27.53 -10.48
CA CYS A 345 -15.28 27.49 -10.06
C CYS A 345 -14.99 28.52 -8.95
N ASP A 346 -15.55 29.73 -9.08
CA ASP A 346 -15.38 30.80 -8.09
C ASP A 346 -16.06 30.50 -6.78
N LYS A 347 -17.30 30.01 -6.81
CA LYS A 347 -18.02 29.58 -5.61
C LYS A 347 -17.30 28.43 -4.91
N LEU A 348 -16.92 27.38 -5.66
CA LEU A 348 -16.28 26.19 -5.10
C LEU A 348 -14.90 26.48 -4.50
N SER A 349 -14.04 27.20 -5.23
CA SER A 349 -12.72 27.58 -4.70
C SER A 349 -12.83 28.45 -3.44
N THR A 350 -13.78 29.40 -3.42
CA THR A 350 -14.01 30.26 -2.25
C THR A 350 -14.51 29.43 -1.07
N ALA A 351 -15.47 28.53 -1.28
CA ALA A 351 -16.02 27.67 -0.24
C ALA A 351 -14.95 26.75 0.37
N ARG A 352 -14.07 26.17 -0.46
CA ARG A 352 -12.95 25.33 0.01
C ARG A 352 -11.92 26.11 0.82
N ALA A 353 -11.52 27.30 0.33
CA ALA A 353 -10.61 28.16 1.07
C ALA A 353 -11.20 28.58 2.43
N LYS A 354 -12.50 28.91 2.45
CA LYS A 354 -13.24 29.24 3.67
C LYS A 354 -13.32 28.06 4.64
N ALA A 355 -13.56 26.84 4.16
CA ALA A 355 -13.63 25.65 5.00
C ALA A 355 -12.31 25.40 5.76
N VAL A 356 -11.18 25.55 5.07
CA VAL A 356 -9.84 25.44 5.67
C VAL A 356 -9.60 26.55 6.69
N ALA A 357 -9.94 27.80 6.36
CA ALA A 357 -9.82 28.91 7.30
C ALA A 357 -10.66 28.67 8.57
N ASN A 358 -11.92 28.27 8.41
CA ASN A 358 -12.82 27.95 9.52
C ASN A 358 -12.27 26.82 10.39
N TYR A 359 -11.67 25.79 9.79
CA TYR A 359 -11.04 24.71 10.53
C TYR A 359 -9.91 25.23 11.44
N LEU A 360 -8.99 26.03 10.89
CA LEU A 360 -7.87 26.58 11.65
C LEU A 360 -8.34 27.53 12.76
N VAL A 361 -9.36 28.35 12.50
CA VAL A 361 -9.98 29.21 13.52
C VAL A 361 -10.63 28.37 14.62
N SER A 362 -11.36 27.31 14.27
CA SER A 362 -12.00 26.41 15.24
C SER A 362 -11.00 25.68 16.16
N LYS A 363 -9.75 25.54 15.70
CA LYS A 363 -8.65 24.94 16.46
C LYS A 363 -7.95 25.94 17.39
N GLY A 364 -8.22 27.24 17.24
CA GLY A 364 -7.75 28.29 18.15
C GLY A 364 -6.89 29.38 17.52
N ILE A 365 -6.68 29.40 16.20
CA ILE A 365 -6.00 30.53 15.55
C ILE A 365 -6.95 31.73 15.49
N GLN A 366 -6.46 32.92 15.85
CA GLN A 366 -7.21 34.17 15.80
C GLN A 366 -7.70 34.46 14.37
N GLU A 367 -8.96 34.88 14.22
CA GLU A 367 -9.60 35.11 12.92
C GLU A 367 -8.88 36.18 12.11
N GLU A 368 -8.34 37.21 12.77
CA GLU A 368 -7.61 38.32 12.15
C GLU A 368 -6.30 37.86 11.47
N ARG A 369 -5.79 36.68 11.83
CA ARG A 369 -4.56 36.10 11.28
C ARG A 369 -4.81 35.26 10.02
N ILE A 370 -6.06 34.97 9.67
CA ILE A 370 -6.41 34.08 8.57
C ILE A 370 -7.38 34.77 7.61
N MET A 371 -6.89 35.06 6.41
CA MET A 371 -7.69 35.49 5.28
C MET A 371 -8.00 34.30 4.38
N TYR A 372 -9.03 34.38 3.54
CA TYR A 372 -9.28 33.37 2.50
C TYR A 372 -9.77 34.00 1.20
N LYS A 373 -9.44 33.38 0.06
CA LYS A 373 -9.83 33.85 -1.27
C LYS A 373 -9.94 32.71 -2.28
N GLY A 374 -11.05 32.67 -3.03
CA GLY A 374 -11.19 31.81 -4.20
C GLY A 374 -10.67 32.46 -5.47
N TRP A 375 -9.73 31.82 -6.15
CA TRP A 375 -9.21 32.25 -7.45
C TRP A 375 -9.89 31.56 -8.63
N GLY A 376 -10.81 30.62 -8.38
CA GLY A 376 -11.43 29.79 -9.40
C GLY A 376 -10.38 29.19 -10.32
N LYS A 377 -10.54 29.40 -11.63
CA LYS A 377 -9.59 28.95 -12.66
C LYS A 377 -8.62 30.03 -13.15
N ARG A 378 -8.62 31.24 -12.55
CA ARG A 378 -7.85 32.41 -13.01
C ARG A 378 -6.34 32.29 -12.82
N ARG A 379 -5.88 31.40 -11.94
CA ARG A 379 -4.47 31.19 -11.60
C ARG A 379 -4.06 29.72 -11.75
N PRO A 380 -4.02 29.19 -12.99
CA PRO A 380 -3.54 27.85 -13.23
C PRO A 380 -2.03 27.78 -12.98
N MET A 381 -1.58 26.74 -12.31
CA MET A 381 -0.17 26.43 -12.11
C MET A 381 0.43 25.73 -13.32
N THR A 382 -0.39 24.93 -14.02
CA THR A 382 0.02 24.15 -15.19
C THR A 382 -1.09 24.10 -16.24
N THR A 383 -0.80 23.51 -17.39
CA THR A 383 -1.76 23.34 -18.48
C THR A 383 -2.99 22.55 -18.05
N ASN A 384 -4.18 23.03 -18.41
CA ASN A 384 -5.43 22.30 -18.18
C ASN A 384 -5.74 21.26 -19.28
N ARG A 385 -4.83 21.07 -20.25
CA ARG A 385 -5.05 20.15 -21.38
C ARG A 385 -5.05 18.68 -20.95
N THR A 386 -4.29 18.32 -19.91
CA THR A 386 -4.19 16.94 -19.41
C THR A 386 -4.99 16.75 -18.14
N ALA A 387 -5.44 15.51 -17.86
CA ALA A 387 -6.14 15.19 -16.62
C ALA A 387 -5.28 15.52 -15.38
N MET A 388 -4.00 15.19 -15.45
CA MET A 388 -3.01 15.51 -14.42
C MET A 388 -2.86 17.02 -14.19
N GLY A 389 -2.75 17.80 -15.26
CA GLY A 389 -2.61 19.25 -15.12
C GLY A 389 -3.87 19.92 -14.56
N ARG A 390 -5.06 19.39 -14.90
CA ARG A 390 -6.32 19.78 -14.27
C ARG A 390 -6.34 19.45 -12.77
N LYS A 391 -5.87 18.27 -12.38
CA LYS A 391 -5.79 17.88 -10.96
C LYS A 391 -4.83 18.77 -10.18
N MET A 392 -3.65 19.05 -10.74
CA MET A 392 -2.68 19.98 -10.14
C MET A 392 -3.24 21.40 -9.99
N ASN A 393 -4.12 21.84 -10.88
CA ASN A 393 -4.79 23.14 -10.76
C ASN A 393 -5.89 23.15 -9.69
N GLN A 394 -6.46 22.00 -9.33
CA GLN A 394 -7.36 21.86 -8.17
C GLN A 394 -6.54 21.73 -6.88
N ARG A 395 -6.37 22.83 -6.17
CA ARG A 395 -5.48 22.88 -4.99
C ARG A 395 -5.87 24.01 -4.05
N VAL A 396 -5.29 23.98 -2.87
CA VAL A 396 -5.28 25.11 -1.93
C VAL A 396 -3.84 25.48 -1.61
N GLU A 397 -3.57 26.78 -1.57
CA GLU A 397 -2.27 27.35 -1.20
C GLU A 397 -2.43 28.24 0.04
N ILE A 398 -1.35 28.42 0.78
CA ILE A 398 -1.20 29.38 1.87
C ILE A 398 -0.27 30.47 1.36
N LYS A 399 -0.75 31.70 1.30
CA LYS A 399 0.10 32.86 1.03
C LYS A 399 0.50 33.54 2.33
N ILE A 400 1.79 33.79 2.53
CA ILE A 400 2.27 34.57 3.66
C ILE A 400 1.98 36.06 3.41
N ILE A 401 1.10 36.65 4.22
CA ILE A 401 0.74 38.07 4.12
C ILE A 401 1.66 38.93 4.99
N SER A 402 2.00 38.44 6.18
CA SER A 402 2.94 39.07 7.09
C SER A 402 3.74 38.02 7.83
N ILE A 403 5.00 38.34 8.10
CA ILE A 403 5.94 37.59 8.94
C ILE A 403 6.87 38.61 9.57
N GLY A 404 7.03 38.57 10.90
CA GLY A 404 7.77 39.54 11.70
C GLY A 404 9.24 39.20 11.89
#